data_AF-A0A8H8SZC8-F1
#
_entry.id   AF-A0A8H8SZC8-F1
#
_cell.length_a   1.000
_cell.length_b   1.000
_cell.length_c   1.000
_cell.angle_alpha   90.00
_cell.angle_beta   90.00
_cell.angle_gamma   90.00
#
_symmetry.space_group_name_H-M   'P 1'
#
loop_
_entity.id
_entity.type
_entity.pdbx_description
1 polymer ?
#
loop_
_entity_poly.entity_id
_entity_poly.type
_entity_poly.pdbx_seq_one_letter_code
_entity_poly.pdbx_strand_id
1 'polypeptide(L)'
;MSAPLPPSGSYISSVRESCRALRTASGISIPPNQIEALLRAPALVDTFSRLASIHGISFPLSFPSLKSELNFLATLALLNFASGYREALHKATGRGAYDNIRLLVMGMYIDSSDSLMSARGWTELSDGQIAQLLNVSIHEERAHETIPGLVVAERGGQLSELVGLITRTLKEAGEVLVKGGYSDLGAFVVEGLEVAKGSAEVLVERLVKAIPGFRDMGVVDGQPVYLFKKALFLVHAITLRFQGTSGIVVPDTSNLPVFSDNVLPSMLVHLGILDLSSGPAPLKEAFPDANNPDKITKLYEAAIPSEAKRGSPTRKSPLLDARNAYILRAAAVDACEEIVRVARQGEEEWGKNMTLPELDGWLWSVAKDRTDYRDLPRFAERGTVWY
;
A
#
# COMPACT_ATOMS: atom_id res chain seq x y z
N MET A 1 -0.56 17.73 -14.65
CA MET A 1 -0.93 18.76 -13.66
C MET A 1 -1.06 18.09 -12.30
N SER A 2 -0.52 18.67 -11.24
CA SER A 2 -0.71 18.12 -9.87
C SER A 2 -2.13 18.44 -9.41
N ALA A 3 -2.76 17.49 -8.71
CA ALA A 3 -4.01 17.80 -8.00
C ALA A 3 -3.74 18.89 -6.94
N PRO A 4 -4.69 19.82 -6.70
CA PRO A 4 -4.62 20.70 -5.55
C PRO A 4 -4.73 19.87 -4.26
N LEU A 5 -4.21 20.39 -3.15
CA LEU A 5 -4.48 19.77 -1.84
C LEU A 5 -5.97 19.94 -1.48
N PRO A 6 -6.59 18.96 -0.78
CA PRO A 6 -7.91 19.13 -0.20
C PRO A 6 -7.99 20.36 0.73
N PRO A 7 -9.18 20.96 0.88
CA PRO A 7 -9.44 21.91 1.96
C PRO A 7 -9.08 21.32 3.34
N SER A 8 -8.59 22.14 4.26
CA SER A 8 -8.29 21.70 5.63
C SER A 8 -9.52 21.07 6.29
N GLY A 9 -9.34 19.95 6.99
CA GLY A 9 -10.41 19.18 7.62
C GLY A 9 -11.28 18.35 6.67
N SER A 10 -10.88 18.20 5.40
CA SER A 10 -11.62 17.41 4.40
C SER A 10 -10.79 16.32 3.71
N TYR A 11 -9.60 15.98 4.21
CA TYR A 11 -8.71 14.99 3.59
C TYR A 11 -9.36 13.61 3.51
N ILE A 12 -9.97 13.14 4.60
CA ILE A 12 -10.64 11.84 4.61
C ILE A 12 -11.92 11.84 3.74
N SER A 13 -12.75 12.89 3.81
CA SER A 13 -13.96 12.96 2.97
C SER A 13 -13.61 13.11 1.48
N SER A 14 -12.55 13.85 1.15
CA SER A 14 -12.08 14.02 -0.22
C SER A 14 -11.61 12.71 -0.85
N VAL A 15 -11.02 11.79 -0.07
CA VAL A 15 -10.71 10.43 -0.55
C VAL A 15 -12.01 9.74 -1.01
N ARG A 16 -13.03 9.70 -0.15
CA ARG A 16 -14.31 9.03 -0.45
C ARG A 16 -15.01 9.64 -1.66
N GLU A 17 -15.20 10.96 -1.63
CA GLU A 17 -15.95 11.70 -2.65
C GLU A 17 -15.27 11.61 -4.02
N SER A 18 -13.96 11.84 -4.08
CA SER A 18 -13.22 11.77 -5.34
C SER A 18 -13.14 10.34 -5.89
N CYS A 19 -12.98 9.34 -5.03
CA CYS A 19 -12.92 7.94 -5.46
C CYS A 19 -14.26 7.45 -6.03
N ARG A 20 -15.37 7.76 -5.34
CA ARG A 20 -16.73 7.48 -5.82
C ARG A 20 -17.02 8.15 -7.16
N ALA A 21 -16.66 9.43 -7.28
CA ALA A 21 -16.84 10.19 -8.51
C ALA A 21 -16.05 9.56 -9.67
N LEU A 22 -14.76 9.25 -9.45
CA LEU A 22 -13.92 8.67 -10.50
C LEU A 22 -14.41 7.28 -10.92
N ARG A 23 -14.77 6.40 -9.98
CA ARG A 23 -15.34 5.09 -10.31
C ARG A 23 -16.59 5.25 -11.18
N THR A 24 -17.52 6.12 -10.80
CA THR A 24 -18.77 6.34 -11.52
C THR A 24 -18.51 6.84 -12.94
N ALA A 25 -17.67 7.86 -13.07
CA ALA A 25 -17.28 8.41 -14.36
C ALA A 25 -16.56 7.39 -15.26
N SER A 26 -15.89 6.41 -14.65
CA SER A 26 -15.19 5.33 -15.37
C SER A 26 -16.08 4.14 -15.71
N GLY A 27 -17.38 4.15 -15.36
CA GLY A 27 -18.29 3.06 -15.70
C GLY A 27 -18.03 1.73 -14.99
N ILE A 28 -17.27 1.74 -13.89
CA ILE A 28 -17.04 0.54 -13.07
C ILE A 28 -18.23 0.37 -12.10
N SER A 29 -18.84 -0.81 -12.14
CA SER A 29 -20.02 -1.14 -11.35
C SER A 29 -19.65 -1.98 -10.13
N ILE A 30 -20.45 -1.88 -9.07
CA ILE A 30 -20.33 -2.68 -7.84
C ILE A 30 -21.64 -3.46 -7.68
N PRO A 31 -21.74 -4.71 -8.17
CA PRO A 31 -22.98 -5.46 -8.14
C PRO A 31 -23.38 -5.84 -6.70
N PRO A 32 -24.55 -5.41 -6.18
CA PRO A 32 -24.94 -5.67 -4.78
C PRO A 32 -25.01 -7.16 -4.45
N ASN A 33 -25.47 -7.98 -5.41
CA ASN A 33 -25.53 -9.44 -5.27
C ASN A 33 -24.16 -10.08 -5.03
N GLN A 34 -23.08 -9.50 -5.57
CA GLN A 34 -21.72 -10.02 -5.36
C GLN A 34 -21.20 -9.65 -3.96
N ILE A 35 -21.55 -8.47 -3.44
CA ILE A 35 -21.27 -8.12 -2.04
C ILE A 35 -21.99 -9.09 -1.10
N GLU A 36 -23.29 -9.32 -1.30
CA GLU A 36 -24.06 -10.26 -0.48
C GLU A 36 -23.50 -11.67 -0.54
N ALA A 37 -23.09 -12.13 -1.72
CA ALA A 37 -22.49 -13.44 -1.89
C ALA A 37 -21.13 -13.54 -1.17
N LEU A 38 -20.28 -12.52 -1.27
CA LEU A 38 -19.00 -12.47 -0.54
C LEU A 38 -19.19 -12.48 0.98
N LEU A 39 -20.16 -11.73 1.50
CA LEU A 39 -20.43 -11.67 2.95
C LEU A 39 -20.97 -12.98 3.52
N ARG A 40 -21.50 -13.87 2.68
CA ARG A 40 -21.91 -15.24 3.04
C ARG A 40 -20.87 -16.29 2.67
N ALA A 41 -19.79 -15.89 1.99
CA ALA A 41 -18.79 -16.82 1.48
C ALA A 41 -17.94 -17.40 2.62
N PRO A 42 -17.77 -18.74 2.70
CA PRO A 42 -16.86 -19.35 3.66
C PRO A 42 -15.44 -18.77 3.62
N ALA A 43 -14.94 -18.39 2.43
CA ALA A 43 -13.65 -17.72 2.29
C ALA A 43 -13.50 -16.47 3.17
N LEU A 44 -14.58 -15.72 3.39
CA LEU A 44 -14.58 -14.53 4.23
C LEU A 44 -15.02 -14.87 5.65
N VAL A 45 -16.18 -15.51 5.82
CA VAL A 45 -16.78 -15.81 7.15
C VAL A 45 -15.82 -16.60 8.03
N ASP A 46 -15.19 -17.65 7.49
CA ASP A 46 -14.33 -18.55 8.27
C ASP A 46 -12.96 -17.94 8.61
N THR A 47 -12.56 -16.88 7.88
CA THR A 47 -11.19 -16.35 7.96
C THR A 47 -11.09 -14.92 8.47
N PHE A 48 -12.19 -14.15 8.49
CA PHE A 48 -12.20 -12.73 8.78
C PHE A 48 -11.50 -12.39 10.10
N SER A 49 -11.94 -12.95 11.22
CA SER A 49 -11.37 -12.66 12.55
C SER A 49 -9.87 -12.96 12.65
N ARG A 50 -9.39 -14.01 11.96
CA ARG A 50 -7.97 -14.38 11.95
C ARG A 50 -7.14 -13.48 11.04
N LEU A 51 -7.66 -13.09 9.88
CA LEU A 51 -6.90 -12.41 8.84
C LEU A 51 -6.98 -10.88 8.92
N ALA A 52 -8.09 -10.33 9.42
CA ALA A 52 -8.27 -8.89 9.60
C ALA A 52 -7.22 -8.28 10.54
N SER A 53 -6.74 -9.07 11.51
CA SER A 53 -5.73 -8.67 12.51
C SER A 53 -4.27 -8.81 12.04
N ILE A 54 -4.03 -9.29 10.81
CA ILE A 54 -2.68 -9.46 10.27
C ILE A 54 -2.28 -8.20 9.51
N HIS A 55 -1.51 -7.34 10.17
CA HIS A 55 -1.16 -6.02 9.63
C HIS A 55 0.31 -5.91 9.18
N GLY A 56 1.13 -6.92 9.45
CA GLY A 56 2.54 -6.94 9.04
C GLY A 56 3.43 -5.88 9.71
N ILE A 57 3.02 -5.38 10.89
CA ILE A 57 3.69 -4.32 11.67
C ILE A 57 4.35 -4.85 12.97
N SER A 58 4.54 -6.16 13.08
CA SER A 58 5.33 -6.77 14.16
C SER A 58 6.77 -6.96 13.70
N PHE A 59 7.73 -6.54 14.51
CA PHE A 59 9.16 -6.56 14.19
C PHE A 59 9.95 -7.21 15.33
N PRO A 60 10.97 -8.02 15.02
CA PRO A 60 11.87 -8.60 16.03
C PRO A 60 12.96 -7.60 16.45
N LEU A 61 12.56 -6.37 16.81
CA LEU A 61 13.45 -5.27 17.17
C LEU A 61 13.16 -4.78 18.59
N SER A 62 14.20 -4.32 19.27
CA SER A 62 14.07 -3.57 20.53
C SER A 62 14.24 -2.09 20.23
N PHE A 63 13.27 -1.28 20.65
CA PHE A 63 13.29 0.16 20.45
C PHE A 63 13.70 0.86 21.76
N PRO A 64 14.70 1.76 21.73
CA PRO A 64 15.18 2.45 22.93
C PRO A 64 14.16 3.47 23.47
N SER A 65 13.16 3.86 22.67
CA SER A 65 12.08 4.76 23.09
C SER A 65 10.87 4.65 22.15
N LEU A 66 9.72 5.15 22.60
CA LEU A 66 8.52 5.30 21.77
C LEU A 66 8.77 6.14 20.51
N LYS A 67 9.55 7.22 20.65
CA LYS A 67 9.93 8.07 19.50
C LYS A 67 10.71 7.26 18.46
N SER A 68 11.64 6.40 18.89
CA SER A 68 12.43 5.56 17.99
C SER A 68 11.56 4.55 17.24
N GLU A 69 10.60 3.93 17.92
CA GLU A 69 9.63 3.04 17.28
C GLU A 69 8.70 3.78 16.30
N LEU A 70 8.22 4.97 16.68
CA LEU A 70 7.43 5.83 15.80
C LEU A 70 8.21 6.23 14.55
N ASN A 71 9.50 6.57 14.69
CA ASN A 71 10.36 6.90 13.56
C ASN A 71 10.49 5.70 12.61
N PHE A 72 10.68 4.49 13.15
CA PHE A 72 10.73 3.26 12.38
C PHE A 72 9.42 3.00 11.61
N LEU A 73 8.28 3.06 12.30
CA LEU A 73 6.95 2.86 11.70
C LEU A 73 6.64 3.91 10.63
N ALA A 74 6.96 5.18 10.88
CA ALA A 74 6.74 6.26 9.93
C ALA A 74 7.62 6.10 8.68
N THR A 75 8.87 5.67 8.86
CA THR A 75 9.79 5.37 7.74
C THR A 75 9.28 4.20 6.92
N LEU A 76 8.84 3.12 7.57
CA LEU A 76 8.21 1.98 6.90
C LEU A 76 6.98 2.41 6.10
N ALA A 77 6.09 3.23 6.69
CA ALA A 77 4.92 3.73 6.00
C ALA A 77 5.29 4.61 4.80
N LEU A 78 6.26 5.51 4.95
CA LEU A 78 6.75 6.37 3.87
C LEU A 78 7.31 5.55 2.70
N LEU A 79 8.00 4.44 2.98
CA LEU A 79 8.55 3.54 1.99
C LEU A 79 7.63 2.39 1.58
N ASN A 80 6.38 2.36 2.05
CA ASN A 80 5.40 1.31 1.75
C ASN A 80 4.86 1.42 0.31
N PHE A 81 5.78 1.25 -0.65
CA PHE A 81 5.55 1.11 -2.08
C PHE A 81 6.46 0.01 -2.67
N ALA A 82 6.60 -0.03 -4.00
CA ALA A 82 7.41 -0.97 -4.79
C ALA A 82 6.65 -2.18 -5.34
N SER A 83 5.33 -2.18 -5.22
CA SER A 83 4.47 -3.25 -5.72
C SER A 83 4.66 -3.53 -7.23
N GLY A 84 4.94 -2.49 -8.03
CA GLY A 84 5.25 -2.58 -9.46
C GLY A 84 6.57 -3.27 -9.82
N TYR A 85 7.45 -3.47 -8.84
CA TYR A 85 8.75 -4.13 -8.98
C TYR A 85 8.79 -5.52 -8.35
N ARG A 86 7.62 -6.04 -7.92
CA ARG A 86 7.50 -7.31 -7.21
C ARG A 86 8.17 -8.48 -7.94
N GLU A 87 8.05 -8.57 -9.25
CA GLU A 87 8.66 -9.64 -10.05
C GLU A 87 10.20 -9.57 -10.00
N ALA A 88 10.77 -8.39 -10.23
CA ALA A 88 12.21 -8.16 -10.16
C ALA A 88 12.76 -8.43 -8.74
N LEU A 89 12.02 -8.01 -7.70
CA LEU A 89 12.37 -8.28 -6.31
C LEU A 89 12.31 -9.77 -5.97
N HIS A 90 11.29 -10.49 -6.42
CA HIS A 90 11.25 -11.95 -6.23
C HIS A 90 12.42 -12.65 -6.92
N LYS A 91 12.78 -12.22 -8.14
CA LYS A 91 13.92 -12.78 -8.87
C LYS A 91 15.25 -12.52 -8.15
N ALA A 92 15.42 -11.34 -7.58
CA ALA A 92 16.68 -10.96 -6.92
C ALA A 92 16.80 -11.48 -5.47
N THR A 93 15.72 -11.46 -4.70
CA THR A 93 15.78 -11.69 -3.24
C THR A 93 14.88 -12.83 -2.74
N GLY A 94 14.08 -13.44 -3.63
CA GLY A 94 13.10 -14.46 -3.28
C GLY A 94 11.87 -13.93 -2.53
N ARG A 95 11.73 -12.61 -2.37
CA ARG A 95 10.71 -11.98 -1.52
C ARG A 95 9.85 -10.98 -2.29
N GLY A 96 8.63 -10.75 -1.78
CA GLY A 96 7.73 -9.74 -2.33
C GLY A 96 8.13 -8.32 -1.97
N ALA A 97 7.43 -7.32 -2.54
CA ALA A 97 7.75 -5.91 -2.36
C ALA A 97 7.78 -5.46 -0.87
N TYR A 98 6.68 -5.68 -0.15
CA TYR A 98 6.57 -5.27 1.26
C TYR A 98 7.63 -5.90 2.17
N ASP A 99 8.00 -7.16 1.94
CA ASP A 99 9.05 -7.82 2.74
C ASP A 99 10.43 -7.23 2.47
N ASN A 100 10.73 -6.84 1.22
CA ASN A 100 11.99 -6.13 0.90
C ASN A 100 12.02 -4.75 1.56
N ILE A 101 10.92 -3.99 1.53
CA ILE A 101 10.84 -2.70 2.22
C ILE A 101 11.01 -2.87 3.74
N ARG A 102 10.39 -3.88 4.35
CA ARG A 102 10.58 -4.17 5.78
C ARG A 102 12.05 -4.46 6.09
N LEU A 103 12.71 -5.31 5.29
CA LEU A 103 14.12 -5.64 5.48
C LEU A 103 15.02 -4.42 5.29
N LEU A 104 14.73 -3.56 4.32
CA LEU A 104 15.44 -2.29 4.12
C LEU A 104 15.35 -1.41 5.37
N VAL A 105 14.15 -1.14 5.88
CA VAL A 105 13.96 -0.27 7.04
C VAL A 105 14.56 -0.89 8.32
N MET A 106 14.47 -2.21 8.49
CA MET A 106 15.20 -2.92 9.56
C MET A 106 16.71 -2.77 9.41
N GLY A 107 17.25 -2.89 8.20
CA GLY A 107 18.67 -2.68 7.92
C GLY A 107 19.11 -1.25 8.24
N MET A 108 18.34 -0.24 7.82
CA MET A 108 18.59 1.18 8.14
C MET A 108 18.57 1.44 9.65
N TYR A 109 17.67 0.77 10.38
CA TYR A 109 17.55 0.91 11.84
C TYR A 109 18.69 0.23 12.62
N ILE A 110 19.14 -0.94 12.16
CA ILE A 110 20.19 -1.72 12.83
C ILE A 110 21.58 -1.13 12.56
N ASP A 111 21.79 -0.51 11.40
CA ASP A 111 23.08 0.07 11.04
C ASP A 111 23.41 1.23 12.00
N SER A 112 24.30 0.93 12.95
CA SER A 112 24.50 1.61 14.25
C SER A 112 24.98 3.07 14.23
N SER A 113 25.03 3.72 13.06
CA SER A 113 25.11 5.17 13.01
C SER A 113 23.68 5.70 12.87
N ASP A 114 23.18 6.43 13.88
CA ASP A 114 21.85 7.09 13.88
C ASP A 114 21.56 7.92 12.60
N SER A 115 22.57 8.13 11.76
CA SER A 115 22.50 8.75 10.45
C SER A 115 21.35 8.21 9.58
N LEU A 116 21.23 6.89 9.35
CA LEU A 116 20.29 6.36 8.34
C LEU A 116 18.81 6.45 8.75
N MET A 117 18.52 6.71 10.01
CA MET A 117 17.18 6.96 10.53
C MET A 117 16.94 8.44 10.87
N SER A 118 17.88 9.32 10.53
CA SER A 118 17.79 10.77 10.77
C SER A 118 17.43 11.55 9.50
N ALA A 119 16.83 12.73 9.69
CA ALA A 119 16.51 13.64 8.60
C ALA A 119 17.75 14.04 7.79
N ARG A 120 18.89 14.30 8.45
CA ARG A 120 20.15 14.65 7.78
C ARG A 120 20.74 13.47 7.02
N GLY A 121 20.80 12.29 7.61
CA GLY A 121 21.34 11.13 6.90
C GLY A 121 20.50 10.78 5.67
N TRP A 122 19.18 11.01 5.71
CA TRP A 122 18.36 10.88 4.50
C TRP A 122 18.75 11.83 3.37
N THR A 123 19.16 13.06 3.66
CA THR A 123 19.64 13.98 2.62
C THR A 123 20.95 13.53 1.97
N GLU A 124 21.75 12.74 2.68
CA GLU A 124 23.08 12.28 2.27
C GLU A 124 23.08 10.86 1.67
N LEU A 125 21.95 10.13 1.75
CA LEU A 125 21.82 8.77 1.25
C LEU A 125 22.21 8.63 -0.23
N SER A 126 22.90 7.55 -0.56
CA SER A 126 23.23 7.17 -1.94
C SER A 126 22.43 5.96 -2.40
N ASP A 127 22.24 5.86 -3.71
CA ASP A 127 21.64 4.68 -4.33
C ASP A 127 22.44 3.39 -4.02
N GLY A 128 23.76 3.49 -3.88
CA GLY A 128 24.61 2.37 -3.51
C GLY A 128 24.30 1.82 -2.12
N GLN A 129 24.08 2.69 -1.13
CA GLN A 129 23.68 2.27 0.23
C GLN A 129 22.31 1.59 0.21
N ILE A 130 21.33 2.14 -0.51
CA ILE A 130 20.00 1.54 -0.62
C ILE A 130 20.06 0.18 -1.32
N ALA A 131 20.82 0.06 -2.42
CA ALA A 131 21.03 -1.19 -3.13
C ALA A 131 21.69 -2.27 -2.25
N GLN A 132 22.68 -1.87 -1.45
CA GLN A 132 23.36 -2.75 -0.49
C GLN A 132 22.38 -3.24 0.59
N LEU A 133 21.59 -2.36 1.19
CA LEU A 133 20.61 -2.72 2.23
C LEU A 133 19.47 -3.59 1.70
N LEU A 134 19.07 -3.39 0.44
CA LEU A 134 18.11 -4.26 -0.26
C LEU A 134 18.71 -5.58 -0.75
N ASN A 135 20.04 -5.70 -0.76
CA ASN A 135 20.78 -6.81 -1.36
C ASN A 135 20.38 -7.06 -2.84
N VAL A 136 20.44 -5.99 -3.64
CA VAL A 136 20.10 -6.02 -5.07
C VAL A 136 21.20 -5.41 -5.93
N SER A 137 21.34 -5.87 -7.18
CA SER A 137 22.16 -5.20 -8.18
C SER A 137 21.38 -4.05 -8.84
N ILE A 138 22.07 -2.91 -9.04
CA ILE A 138 21.58 -1.76 -9.83
C ILE A 138 22.30 -1.61 -11.18
N HIS A 139 23.14 -2.61 -11.53
CA HIS A 139 23.83 -2.71 -12.81
C HIS A 139 23.36 -3.94 -13.57
N GLU A 140 23.25 -3.80 -14.89
CA GLU A 140 22.98 -4.88 -15.83
C GLU A 140 24.21 -5.09 -16.72
N GLU A 141 24.51 -6.35 -16.99
CA GLU A 141 25.57 -6.74 -17.91
C GLU A 141 25.10 -6.55 -19.36
N ARG A 142 25.84 -5.76 -20.13
CA ARG A 142 25.57 -5.50 -21.54
C ARG A 142 26.83 -5.70 -22.36
N ALA A 143 26.69 -6.33 -23.53
CA ALA A 143 27.81 -6.44 -24.47
C ALA A 143 28.25 -5.05 -24.92
N HIS A 144 29.57 -4.80 -24.91
CA HIS A 144 30.14 -3.55 -25.39
C HIS A 144 29.87 -3.39 -26.88
N GLU A 145 29.39 -2.21 -27.30
CA GLU A 145 28.87 -1.98 -28.65
C GLU A 145 29.90 -2.25 -29.76
N THR A 146 31.19 -2.11 -29.46
CA THR A 146 32.27 -2.19 -30.47
C THR A 146 33.32 -3.25 -30.22
N ILE A 147 33.33 -3.92 -29.07
CA ILE A 147 34.38 -4.89 -28.70
C ILE A 147 33.74 -6.27 -28.53
N PRO A 148 33.85 -7.16 -29.53
CA PRO A 148 33.29 -8.50 -29.46
C PRO A 148 33.83 -9.26 -28.24
N GLY A 149 32.91 -9.80 -27.43
CA GLY A 149 33.25 -10.58 -26.22
C GLY A 149 33.48 -9.75 -24.95
N LEU A 150 33.49 -8.42 -25.01
CA LEU A 150 33.54 -7.58 -23.81
C LEU A 150 32.12 -7.32 -23.27
N VAL A 151 31.93 -7.51 -21.98
CA VAL A 151 30.71 -7.18 -21.25
C VAL A 151 31.00 -6.02 -20.30
N VAL A 152 30.16 -5.00 -20.32
CA VAL A 152 30.20 -3.86 -19.41
C VAL A 152 29.01 -3.91 -18.46
N ALA A 153 29.25 -3.55 -17.20
CA ALA A 153 28.19 -3.36 -16.22
C ALA A 153 27.71 -1.91 -16.30
N GLU A 154 26.52 -1.70 -16.88
CA GLU A 154 25.90 -0.38 -16.98
C GLU A 154 24.82 -0.24 -15.91
N ARG A 155 24.72 0.94 -15.29
CA ARG A 155 23.64 1.21 -14.35
C ARG A 155 22.30 1.12 -15.09
N GLY A 156 21.43 0.22 -14.68
CA GLY A 156 20.21 -0.07 -15.43
C GLY A 156 19.30 -1.08 -14.73
N GLY A 157 18.16 -1.36 -15.38
CA GLY A 157 17.19 -2.34 -14.91
C GLY A 157 16.17 -1.83 -13.91
N GLN A 158 15.15 -2.66 -13.69
CA GLN A 158 13.99 -2.35 -12.84
C GLN A 158 14.38 -2.08 -11.37
N LEU A 159 15.41 -2.76 -10.87
CA LEU A 159 15.86 -2.56 -9.48
C LEU A 159 16.66 -1.25 -9.31
N SER A 160 17.36 -0.79 -10.35
CA SER A 160 18.01 0.52 -10.35
C SER A 160 16.97 1.65 -10.32
N GLU A 161 15.86 1.50 -11.05
CA GLU A 161 14.72 2.42 -11.01
C GLU A 161 14.09 2.47 -9.61
N LEU A 162 13.80 1.31 -9.01
CA LEU A 162 13.26 1.22 -7.66
C LEU A 162 14.18 1.86 -6.62
N VAL A 163 15.48 1.56 -6.66
CA VAL A 163 16.47 2.15 -5.76
C VAL A 163 16.45 3.68 -5.88
N GLY A 164 16.43 4.22 -7.10
CA GLY A 164 16.33 5.67 -7.32
C GLY A 164 15.03 6.29 -6.79
N LEU A 165 13.91 5.56 -6.83
CA LEU A 165 12.64 6.01 -6.23
C LEU A 165 12.70 6.07 -4.70
N ILE A 166 13.29 5.06 -4.07
CA ILE A 166 13.50 5.00 -2.60
C ILE A 166 14.41 6.14 -2.16
N THR A 167 15.57 6.30 -2.79
CA THR A 167 16.54 7.36 -2.46
C THR A 167 15.91 8.74 -2.58
N ARG A 168 15.21 9.02 -3.68
CA ARG A 168 14.53 10.32 -3.86
C ARG A 168 13.47 10.56 -2.79
N THR A 169 12.63 9.56 -2.50
CA THR A 169 11.58 9.68 -1.48
C THR A 169 12.15 10.04 -0.11
N LEU A 170 13.25 9.39 0.29
CA LEU A 170 13.92 9.68 1.56
C LEU A 170 14.57 11.05 1.56
N LYS A 171 15.27 11.43 0.49
CA LYS A 171 15.91 12.75 0.36
C LYS A 171 14.90 13.88 0.47
N GLU A 172 13.82 13.82 -0.30
CA GLU A 172 12.76 14.83 -0.27
C GLU A 172 12.12 14.95 1.12
N ALA A 173 11.87 13.82 1.80
CA ALA A 173 11.38 13.83 3.17
C ALA A 173 12.42 14.42 4.14
N GLY A 174 13.69 14.03 4.01
CA GLY A 174 14.81 14.53 4.83
C GLY A 174 14.97 16.05 4.71
N GLU A 175 14.92 16.59 3.49
CA GLU A 175 14.98 18.03 3.23
C GLU A 175 13.83 18.79 3.93
N VAL A 176 12.60 18.27 3.85
CA VAL A 176 11.45 18.86 4.54
C VAL A 176 11.64 18.83 6.06
N LEU A 177 12.09 17.69 6.61
CA LEU A 177 12.31 17.53 8.04
C LEU A 177 13.42 18.45 8.56
N VAL A 178 14.57 18.51 7.87
CA VAL A 178 15.68 19.41 8.22
C VAL A 178 15.23 20.86 8.18
N LYS A 179 14.51 21.27 7.12
CA LYS A 179 13.97 22.63 7.01
C LYS A 179 12.96 22.94 8.11
N GLY A 180 12.19 21.95 8.55
CA GLY A 180 11.25 22.05 9.65
C GLY A 180 11.88 21.99 11.05
N GLY A 181 13.20 21.78 11.16
CA GLY A 181 13.89 21.66 12.44
C GLY A 181 13.73 20.30 13.14
N TYR A 182 13.26 19.27 12.41
CA TYR A 182 13.08 17.92 12.95
C TYR A 182 14.35 17.08 12.80
N SER A 183 14.70 16.34 13.85
CA SER A 183 15.85 15.41 13.82
C SER A 183 15.59 14.19 12.94
N ASP A 184 14.33 13.76 12.87
CA ASP A 184 13.87 12.53 12.23
C ASP A 184 12.36 12.59 12.02
N LEU A 185 11.80 11.63 11.27
CA LEU A 185 10.37 11.59 10.97
C LEU A 185 9.54 11.25 12.21
N GLY A 186 10.09 10.49 13.16
CA GLY A 186 9.45 10.19 14.44
C GLY A 186 9.16 11.45 15.25
N ALA A 187 10.11 12.39 15.34
CA ALA A 187 9.93 13.68 15.99
C ALA A 187 8.78 14.49 15.36
N PHE A 188 8.70 14.51 14.03
CA PHE A 188 7.61 15.16 13.30
C PHE A 188 6.25 14.52 13.60
N VAL A 189 6.20 13.19 13.69
CA VAL A 189 4.97 12.44 13.99
C VAL A 189 4.54 12.62 15.44
N VAL A 190 5.47 12.64 16.40
CA VAL A 190 5.18 12.89 17.82
C VAL A 190 4.48 14.25 17.99
N GLU A 191 5.05 15.32 17.44
CA GLU A 191 4.40 16.64 17.47
C GLU A 191 3.03 16.60 16.75
N GLY A 192 2.94 15.86 15.65
CA GLY A 192 1.68 15.66 14.94
C GLY A 192 0.59 15.00 15.79
N LEU A 193 0.94 14.01 16.60
CA LEU A 193 0.02 13.34 17.53
C LEU A 193 -0.44 14.28 18.65
N GLU A 194 0.46 15.10 19.19
CA GLU A 194 0.15 16.12 20.21
C GLU A 194 -0.84 17.16 19.68
N VAL A 195 -0.64 17.61 18.44
CA VAL A 195 -1.55 18.55 17.75
C VAL A 195 -2.89 17.89 17.42
N ALA A 196 -2.87 16.64 16.96
CA ALA A 196 -4.06 15.91 16.52
C ALA A 196 -5.00 15.55 17.68
N LYS A 197 -4.48 15.34 18.89
CA LYS A 197 -5.26 14.98 20.09
C LYS A 197 -6.26 13.83 19.84
N GLY A 198 -5.83 12.81 19.10
CA GLY A 198 -6.65 11.66 18.72
C GLY A 198 -7.44 11.82 17.40
N SER A 199 -7.32 12.95 16.70
CA SER A 199 -7.94 13.13 15.38
C SER A 199 -7.11 12.54 14.25
N ALA A 200 -7.63 11.50 13.58
CA ALA A 200 -7.00 10.96 12.38
C ALA A 200 -6.95 11.96 11.22
N GLU A 201 -8.01 12.76 11.03
CA GLU A 201 -8.10 13.80 10.00
C GLU A 201 -6.94 14.79 10.10
N VAL A 202 -6.69 15.33 11.30
CA VAL A 202 -5.62 16.30 11.55
C VAL A 202 -4.24 15.69 11.27
N LEU A 203 -4.02 14.43 11.67
CA LEU A 203 -2.74 13.77 11.44
C LEU A 203 -2.51 13.45 9.96
N VAL A 204 -3.53 12.96 9.23
CA VAL A 204 -3.47 12.75 7.77
C VAL A 204 -3.16 14.06 7.05
N GLU A 205 -3.92 15.12 7.35
CA GLU A 205 -3.72 16.45 6.76
C GLU A 205 -2.28 16.93 6.96
N ARG A 206 -1.77 16.84 8.20
CA ARG A 206 -0.41 17.28 8.52
C ARG A 206 0.65 16.50 7.74
N LEU A 207 0.52 15.17 7.68
CA LEU A 207 1.45 14.29 6.94
C LEU A 207 1.47 14.63 5.45
N VAL A 208 0.29 14.74 4.83
CA VAL A 208 0.15 14.99 3.39
C VAL A 208 0.60 16.40 3.02
N LYS A 209 0.30 17.41 3.85
CA LYS A 209 0.75 18.79 3.62
C LYS A 209 2.26 18.91 3.71
N ALA A 210 2.89 18.28 4.69
CA ALA A 210 4.33 18.44 4.91
C ALA A 210 5.16 17.59 3.95
N ILE A 211 4.92 16.28 3.88
CA ILE A 211 5.85 15.33 3.25
C ILE A 211 5.33 14.89 1.87
N PRO A 212 6.04 15.22 0.76
CA PRO A 212 5.60 14.87 -0.59
C PRO A 212 5.32 13.39 -0.81
N GLY A 213 6.11 12.51 -0.18
CA GLY A 213 5.94 11.07 -0.26
C GLY A 213 4.58 10.55 0.26
N PHE A 214 3.81 11.33 1.02
CA PHE A 214 2.46 10.97 1.47
C PHE A 214 1.33 11.50 0.54
N ARG A 215 1.65 12.29 -0.48
CA ARG A 215 0.69 12.93 -1.40
C ARG A 215 0.28 12.01 -2.54
N ASP A 216 -0.22 10.82 -2.21
CA ASP A 216 -0.84 9.92 -3.19
C ASP A 216 -2.18 10.52 -3.69
N MET A 217 -2.04 11.38 -4.70
CA MET A 217 -3.10 12.16 -5.34
C MET A 217 -2.71 12.54 -6.77
N GLY A 218 -3.69 12.71 -7.65
CA GLY A 218 -3.46 13.02 -9.06
C GLY A 218 -4.68 13.62 -9.74
N VAL A 219 -4.52 14.05 -11.00
CA VAL A 219 -5.63 14.50 -11.84
C VAL A 219 -5.91 13.42 -12.88
N VAL A 220 -7.12 12.86 -12.85
CA VAL A 220 -7.60 11.84 -13.79
C VAL A 220 -8.80 12.40 -14.53
N ASP A 221 -8.73 12.43 -15.86
CA ASP A 221 -9.80 12.95 -16.73
C ASP A 221 -10.29 14.35 -16.32
N GLY A 222 -9.35 15.21 -15.91
CA GLY A 222 -9.60 16.58 -15.48
C GLY A 222 -10.11 16.73 -14.05
N GLN A 223 -10.29 15.64 -13.30
CA GLN A 223 -10.78 15.65 -11.91
C GLN A 223 -9.67 15.27 -10.92
N PRO A 224 -9.56 15.97 -9.78
CA PRO A 224 -8.62 15.58 -8.73
C PRO A 224 -9.09 14.30 -8.01
N VAL A 225 -8.15 13.41 -7.72
CA VAL A 225 -8.39 12.15 -7.01
C VAL A 225 -7.36 11.97 -5.91
N TYR A 226 -7.84 11.52 -4.75
CA TYR A 226 -7.06 11.41 -3.52
C TYR A 226 -7.15 9.98 -2.97
N LEU A 227 -6.01 9.39 -2.60
CA LEU A 227 -5.95 8.05 -2.02
C LEU A 227 -5.15 8.02 -0.71
N PHE A 228 -4.07 8.81 -0.61
CA PHE A 228 -3.25 8.96 0.60
C PHE A 228 -2.87 7.64 1.31
N LYS A 229 -2.70 6.55 0.55
CA LYS A 229 -2.56 5.17 1.08
C LYS A 229 -1.56 5.08 2.22
N LYS A 230 -0.35 5.63 2.03
CA LYS A 230 0.74 5.56 3.01
C LYS A 230 0.49 6.39 4.27
N ALA A 231 -0.21 7.53 4.15
CA ALA A 231 -0.56 8.35 5.31
C ALA A 231 -1.65 7.69 6.15
N LEU A 232 -2.71 7.19 5.50
CA LEU A 232 -3.79 6.46 6.16
C LEU A 232 -3.26 5.20 6.85
N PHE A 233 -2.39 4.44 6.17
CA PHE A 233 -1.70 3.29 6.72
C PHE A 233 -0.88 3.65 7.97
N LEU A 234 -0.10 4.75 7.93
CA LEU A 234 0.69 5.19 9.09
C LEU A 234 -0.21 5.49 10.30
N VAL A 235 -1.27 6.26 10.09
CA VAL A 235 -2.21 6.66 11.14
C VAL A 235 -2.82 5.43 11.81
N HIS A 236 -3.25 4.44 11.03
CA HIS A 236 -3.79 3.19 11.55
C HIS A 236 -2.72 2.30 12.21
N ALA A 237 -1.52 2.21 11.64
CA ALA A 237 -0.41 1.45 12.22
C ALA A 237 0.01 2.00 13.59
N ILE A 238 -0.05 3.33 13.78
CA ILE A 238 0.18 3.96 15.09
C ILE A 238 -0.89 3.50 16.10
N THR A 239 -2.17 3.56 15.75
CA THR A 239 -3.24 3.09 16.62
C THR A 239 -3.04 1.64 17.01
N LEU A 240 -2.79 0.74 16.05
CA LEU A 240 -2.57 -0.68 16.32
C LEU A 240 -1.35 -0.96 17.22
N ARG A 241 -0.27 -0.19 17.08
CA ARG A 241 0.98 -0.41 17.84
C ARG A 241 0.97 0.21 19.22
N PHE A 242 0.31 1.35 19.38
CA PHE A 242 0.41 2.18 20.59
C PHE A 242 -0.90 2.33 21.36
N GLN A 243 -2.00 1.68 20.95
CA GLN A 243 -3.23 1.64 21.73
C GLN A 243 -2.94 1.16 23.17
N GLY A 244 -3.40 1.93 24.16
CA GLY A 244 -3.18 1.62 25.58
C GLY A 244 -1.77 1.93 26.10
N THR A 245 -0.88 2.48 25.28
CA THR A 245 0.46 2.92 25.72
C THR A 245 0.38 4.27 26.42
N SER A 246 0.95 4.37 27.62
CA SER A 246 0.98 5.62 28.38
C SER A 246 1.78 6.72 27.67
N GLY A 247 1.29 7.96 27.70
CA GLY A 247 1.98 9.12 27.12
C GLY A 247 1.73 9.35 25.62
N ILE A 248 0.93 8.52 24.96
CA ILE A 248 0.53 8.72 23.56
C ILE A 248 -0.99 8.70 23.46
N VAL A 249 -1.56 9.74 22.86
CA VAL A 249 -2.97 9.75 22.44
C VAL A 249 -3.03 9.31 20.99
N VAL A 250 -3.45 8.08 20.75
CA VAL A 250 -3.54 7.53 19.40
C VAL A 250 -4.78 8.05 18.65
N PRO A 251 -4.74 8.14 17.32
CA PRO A 251 -5.90 8.54 16.52
C PRO A 251 -7.04 7.52 16.57
N ASP A 252 -8.29 8.00 16.54
CA ASP A 252 -9.44 7.16 16.20
C ASP A 252 -9.42 6.84 14.71
N THR A 253 -9.33 5.55 14.38
CA THR A 253 -9.23 5.07 13.00
C THR A 253 -10.42 4.24 12.55
N SER A 254 -11.48 4.18 13.36
CA SER A 254 -12.72 3.44 13.06
C SER A 254 -13.40 3.89 11.76
N ASN A 255 -13.16 5.16 11.36
CA ASN A 255 -13.73 5.79 10.18
C ASN A 255 -12.69 6.13 9.10
N LEU A 256 -11.50 5.53 9.11
CA LEU A 256 -10.57 5.66 7.99
C LEU A 256 -11.07 4.89 6.75
N PRO A 257 -10.86 5.39 5.53
CA PRO A 257 -11.02 4.60 4.32
C PRO A 257 -9.92 3.53 4.22
N VAL A 258 -10.12 2.55 3.33
CA VAL A 258 -9.12 1.51 3.04
C VAL A 258 -7.85 2.08 2.42
N PHE A 259 -6.73 1.37 2.57
CA PHE A 259 -5.39 1.79 2.16
C PHE A 259 -5.07 1.24 0.76
N SER A 260 -5.92 1.62 -0.22
CA SER A 260 -5.95 1.03 -1.56
C SER A 260 -4.58 1.02 -2.25
N ASP A 261 -3.95 -0.15 -2.33
CA ASP A 261 -2.67 -0.42 -3.00
C ASP A 261 -2.90 -1.12 -4.36
N ASN A 262 -2.08 -2.07 -4.77
CA ASN A 262 -2.39 -2.92 -5.94
C ASN A 262 -3.11 -4.22 -5.60
N VAL A 263 -3.10 -4.64 -4.33
CA VAL A 263 -3.70 -5.90 -3.87
C VAL A 263 -5.21 -5.75 -3.79
N LEU A 264 -5.71 -4.79 -3.01
CA LEU A 264 -7.15 -4.59 -2.78
C LEU A 264 -7.94 -4.50 -4.08
N PRO A 265 -7.65 -3.52 -4.97
CA PRO A 265 -8.31 -3.44 -6.28
C PRO A 265 -8.24 -4.71 -7.11
N SER A 266 -7.07 -5.38 -7.17
CA SER A 266 -6.96 -6.61 -7.95
C SER A 266 -7.82 -7.74 -7.37
N MET A 267 -7.84 -7.88 -6.05
CA MET A 267 -8.65 -8.87 -5.36
C MET A 267 -10.14 -8.61 -5.58
N LEU A 268 -10.60 -7.36 -5.47
CA LEU A 268 -12.00 -7.01 -5.67
C LEU A 268 -12.47 -7.26 -7.11
N VAL A 269 -11.58 -7.14 -8.11
CA VAL A 269 -11.87 -7.56 -9.49
C VAL A 269 -12.04 -9.09 -9.57
N HIS A 270 -11.09 -9.87 -9.04
CA HIS A 270 -11.16 -11.34 -9.08
C HIS A 270 -12.34 -11.92 -8.28
N LEU A 271 -12.74 -11.24 -7.22
CA LEU A 271 -13.91 -11.60 -6.39
C LEU A 271 -15.24 -11.16 -7.02
N GLY A 272 -15.23 -10.55 -8.22
CA GLY A 272 -16.44 -10.07 -8.90
C GLY A 272 -17.11 -8.86 -8.24
N ILE A 273 -16.45 -8.21 -7.27
CA ILE A 273 -16.98 -7.00 -6.62
C ILE A 273 -16.85 -5.79 -7.52
N LEU A 274 -15.73 -5.67 -8.24
CA LEU A 274 -15.53 -4.64 -9.26
C LEU A 274 -15.82 -5.21 -10.64
N ASP A 275 -17.00 -4.89 -11.19
CA ASP A 275 -17.36 -5.26 -12.55
C ASP A 275 -16.81 -4.23 -13.55
N LEU A 276 -15.88 -4.70 -14.38
CA LEU A 276 -15.18 -3.91 -15.38
C LEU A 276 -15.85 -3.92 -16.77
N SER A 277 -16.97 -4.63 -16.97
CA SER A 277 -17.59 -4.85 -18.30
C SER A 277 -17.84 -3.55 -19.08
N SER A 278 -18.30 -2.52 -18.39
CA SER A 278 -18.59 -1.19 -18.93
C SER A 278 -17.43 -0.21 -18.74
N GLY A 279 -16.32 -0.65 -18.14
CA GLY A 279 -15.15 0.16 -17.84
C GLY A 279 -14.17 0.34 -19.00
N PRO A 280 -13.06 1.06 -18.77
CA PRO A 280 -12.02 1.30 -19.75
C PRO A 280 -11.43 0.01 -20.33
N ALA A 281 -11.16 0.00 -21.65
CA ALA A 281 -10.59 -1.17 -22.33
C ALA A 281 -9.29 -1.71 -21.69
N PRO A 282 -8.31 -0.87 -21.29
CA PRO A 282 -7.09 -1.37 -20.64
C PRO A 282 -7.33 -2.14 -19.34
N LEU A 283 -8.38 -1.78 -18.58
CA LEU A 283 -8.73 -2.49 -17.34
C LEU A 283 -9.37 -3.85 -17.65
N LYS A 284 -10.21 -3.94 -18.68
CA LYS A 284 -10.78 -5.22 -19.14
C LYS A 284 -9.71 -6.16 -19.67
N GLU A 285 -8.76 -5.64 -20.45
CA GLU A 285 -7.63 -6.40 -20.99
C GLU A 285 -6.68 -6.88 -19.90
N ALA A 286 -6.48 -6.08 -18.85
CA ALA A 286 -5.68 -6.46 -17.69
C ALA A 286 -6.31 -7.61 -16.87
N PHE A 287 -7.64 -7.72 -16.88
CA PHE A 287 -8.39 -8.73 -16.12
C PHE A 287 -9.47 -9.40 -16.99
N PRO A 288 -9.07 -10.19 -18.01
CA PRO A 288 -10.00 -10.74 -19.00
C PRO A 288 -11.00 -11.75 -18.40
N ASP A 289 -10.70 -12.27 -17.22
CA ASP A 289 -11.48 -13.26 -16.50
C ASP A 289 -12.29 -12.69 -15.33
N ALA A 290 -12.31 -11.37 -15.14
CA ALA A 290 -12.87 -10.69 -13.96
C ALA A 290 -14.31 -11.12 -13.61
N ASN A 291 -15.12 -11.43 -14.63
CA ASN A 291 -16.54 -11.76 -14.49
C ASN A 291 -16.86 -13.24 -14.72
N ASN A 292 -15.85 -14.13 -14.66
CA ASN A 292 -16.06 -15.56 -14.83
C ASN A 292 -16.72 -16.15 -13.57
N PRO A 293 -17.99 -16.63 -13.64
CA PRO A 293 -18.72 -17.09 -12.45
C PRO A 293 -18.05 -18.29 -11.77
N ASP A 294 -17.54 -19.25 -12.54
CA ASP A 294 -16.90 -20.46 -11.99
C ASP A 294 -15.64 -20.11 -11.19
N LYS A 295 -14.87 -19.12 -11.65
CA LYS A 295 -13.68 -18.64 -10.94
C LYS A 295 -14.07 -17.91 -9.65
N ILE A 296 -15.09 -17.05 -9.70
CA ILE A 296 -15.57 -16.32 -8.51
C ILE A 296 -16.10 -17.31 -7.46
N THR A 297 -16.96 -18.25 -7.86
CA THR A 297 -17.52 -19.27 -6.96
C THR A 297 -16.40 -20.07 -6.27
N LYS A 298 -15.38 -20.49 -7.03
CA LYS A 298 -14.23 -21.20 -6.45
C LYS A 298 -13.44 -20.37 -5.44
N LEU A 299 -13.31 -19.06 -5.65
CA LEU A 299 -12.66 -18.18 -4.68
C LEU A 299 -13.48 -18.08 -3.39
N TYR A 300 -14.80 -18.13 -3.47
CA TYR A 300 -15.69 -18.01 -2.30
C TYR A 300 -15.72 -19.27 -1.41
N GLU A 301 -15.26 -20.42 -1.91
CA GLU A 301 -15.14 -21.65 -1.13
C GLU A 301 -14.21 -21.50 0.09
N ALA A 302 -14.40 -22.35 1.11
CA ALA A 302 -13.58 -22.33 2.31
C ALA A 302 -12.10 -22.56 1.99
N ALA A 303 -11.21 -21.99 2.80
CA ALA A 303 -9.79 -22.29 2.69
C ALA A 303 -9.55 -23.78 2.97
N ILE A 304 -9.06 -24.52 1.98
CA ILE A 304 -8.54 -25.86 2.23
C ILE A 304 -7.27 -25.69 3.08
N PRO A 305 -7.12 -26.37 4.23
CA PRO A 305 -5.90 -26.33 5.03
C PRO A 305 -4.74 -26.86 4.19
N SER A 306 -4.02 -25.95 3.55
CA SER A 306 -2.79 -26.22 2.82
C SER A 306 -1.85 -25.09 3.22
N GLU A 307 -0.65 -25.42 3.68
CA GLU A 307 0.40 -24.43 3.84
C GLU A 307 0.61 -23.75 2.49
N ALA A 308 0.13 -22.51 2.33
CA ALA A 308 0.32 -21.75 1.11
C ALA A 308 1.82 -21.76 0.79
N LYS A 309 2.20 -22.44 -0.30
CA LYS A 309 3.61 -22.58 -0.66
C LYS A 309 4.17 -21.18 -0.90
N ARG A 310 5.21 -20.82 -0.16
CA ARG A 310 5.95 -19.58 -0.44
C ARG A 310 6.61 -19.74 -1.82
N GLY A 311 6.25 -18.88 -2.76
CA GLY A 311 6.78 -18.89 -4.11
C GLY A 311 6.36 -17.63 -4.89
N SER A 312 6.99 -17.43 -6.04
CA SER A 312 6.62 -16.39 -6.99
C SER A 312 5.28 -16.71 -7.64
N PRO A 313 4.41 -15.71 -7.90
CA PRO A 313 3.19 -15.92 -8.67
C PRO A 313 3.53 -16.57 -10.00
N THR A 314 2.75 -17.57 -10.40
CA THR A 314 2.92 -18.24 -11.70
C THR A 314 2.43 -17.39 -12.87
N ARG A 315 1.56 -16.42 -12.60
CA ARG A 315 0.98 -15.54 -13.62
C ARG A 315 1.60 -14.15 -13.59
N LYS A 316 1.82 -13.59 -14.78
CA LYS A 316 2.36 -12.24 -14.94
C LYS A 316 1.35 -11.19 -14.49
N SER A 317 1.83 -10.21 -13.73
CA SER A 317 1.06 -9.02 -13.34
C SER A 317 0.76 -8.15 -14.56
N PRO A 318 -0.50 -7.76 -14.81
CA PRO A 318 -0.80 -6.79 -15.87
C PRO A 318 -0.18 -5.43 -15.51
N LEU A 319 0.40 -4.75 -16.49
CA LEU A 319 0.96 -3.42 -16.30
C LEU A 319 -0.11 -2.38 -16.60
N LEU A 320 -0.34 -1.47 -15.66
CA LEU A 320 -1.22 -0.32 -15.83
C LEU A 320 -0.41 0.98 -15.82
N ASP A 321 -0.89 1.96 -16.57
CA ASP A 321 -0.43 3.34 -16.43
C ASP A 321 -1.05 4.00 -15.18
N ALA A 322 -0.54 5.18 -14.82
CA ALA A 322 -1.02 5.93 -13.67
C ALA A 322 -2.54 6.20 -13.73
N ARG A 323 -3.07 6.51 -14.92
CA ARG A 323 -4.50 6.81 -15.11
C ARG A 323 -5.36 5.61 -14.71
N ASN A 324 -5.09 4.45 -15.29
CA ASN A 324 -5.88 3.24 -15.03
C ASN A 324 -5.64 2.68 -13.63
N ALA A 325 -4.42 2.82 -13.09
CA ALA A 325 -4.14 2.50 -11.69
C ALA A 325 -4.97 3.34 -10.72
N TYR A 326 -5.07 4.66 -10.91
CA TYR A 326 -5.93 5.52 -10.09
C TYR A 326 -7.40 5.13 -10.20
N ILE A 327 -7.92 4.87 -11.41
CA ILE A 327 -9.31 4.44 -11.62
C ILE A 327 -9.62 3.19 -10.80
N LEU A 328 -8.76 2.17 -10.90
CA LEU A 328 -9.02 0.91 -10.23
C LEU A 328 -8.86 1.01 -8.71
N ARG A 329 -7.85 1.75 -8.24
CA ARG A 329 -7.63 2.02 -6.80
C ARG A 329 -8.77 2.83 -6.19
N ALA A 330 -9.29 3.82 -6.90
CA ALA A 330 -10.47 4.60 -6.50
C ALA A 330 -11.73 3.73 -6.42
N ALA A 331 -11.95 2.86 -7.42
CA ALA A 331 -13.05 1.92 -7.41
C ALA A 331 -13.01 0.99 -6.20
N ALA A 332 -11.81 0.53 -5.80
CA ALA A 332 -11.63 -0.29 -4.60
C ALA A 332 -12.03 0.43 -3.30
N VAL A 333 -11.70 1.73 -3.18
CA VAL A 333 -12.11 2.52 -2.00
C VAL A 333 -13.64 2.54 -1.86
N ASP A 334 -14.35 2.91 -2.93
CA ASP A 334 -15.82 3.01 -2.89
C ASP A 334 -16.49 1.63 -2.76
N ALA A 335 -15.92 0.58 -3.35
CA ALA A 335 -16.41 -0.79 -3.17
C ALA A 335 -16.29 -1.28 -1.73
N CYS A 336 -15.18 -0.99 -1.04
CA CYS A 336 -15.02 -1.34 0.37
C CYS A 336 -16.01 -0.59 1.27
N GLU A 337 -16.31 0.68 0.98
CA GLU A 337 -17.38 1.44 1.68
C GLU A 337 -18.73 0.72 1.54
N GLU A 338 -19.08 0.26 0.33
CA GLU A 338 -20.32 -0.48 0.10
C GLU A 338 -20.33 -1.86 0.77
N ILE A 339 -19.20 -2.60 0.77
CA ILE A 339 -19.10 -3.87 1.49
C ILE A 339 -19.37 -3.67 2.98
N VAL A 340 -18.69 -2.72 3.63
CA VAL A 340 -18.88 -2.45 5.06
C VAL A 340 -20.30 -1.97 5.34
N ARG A 341 -20.86 -1.11 4.48
CA ARG A 341 -22.26 -0.65 4.61
C ARG A 341 -23.24 -1.82 4.59
N VAL A 342 -23.10 -2.77 3.66
CA VAL A 342 -23.97 -3.95 3.57
C VAL A 342 -23.72 -4.91 4.73
N ALA A 343 -22.46 -5.15 5.11
CA ALA A 343 -22.11 -6.00 6.24
C ALA A 343 -22.75 -5.54 7.55
N ARG A 344 -22.75 -4.22 7.80
CA ARG A 344 -23.34 -3.62 9.01
C ARG A 344 -24.87 -3.66 9.05
N GLN A 345 -25.51 -3.82 7.89
CA GLN A 345 -26.96 -4.00 7.78
C GLN A 345 -27.37 -5.48 7.88
N GLY A 346 -26.40 -6.40 7.85
CA GLY A 346 -26.63 -7.83 7.95
C GLY A 346 -26.97 -8.31 9.36
N GLU A 347 -27.33 -9.59 9.45
CA GLU A 347 -27.70 -10.23 10.72
C GLU A 347 -26.49 -10.66 11.55
N GLU A 348 -25.37 -10.95 10.88
CA GLU A 348 -24.14 -11.48 11.47
C GLU A 348 -23.42 -10.47 12.36
N GLU A 349 -23.15 -10.85 13.62
CA GLU A 349 -22.50 -9.97 14.62
C GLU A 349 -21.09 -9.51 14.21
N TRP A 350 -20.32 -10.38 13.54
CA TRP A 350 -18.98 -10.03 13.08
C TRP A 350 -19.03 -8.93 11.99
N GLY A 351 -20.09 -8.90 11.17
CA GLY A 351 -20.30 -7.89 10.14
C GLY A 351 -20.75 -6.54 10.69
N LYS A 352 -21.54 -6.54 11.78
CA LYS A 352 -22.05 -5.32 12.43
C LYS A 352 -20.97 -4.37 12.94
N ASN A 353 -19.83 -4.92 13.35
CA ASN A 353 -18.71 -4.14 13.87
C ASN A 353 -17.55 -4.01 12.88
N MET A 354 -17.68 -4.57 11.67
CA MET A 354 -16.65 -4.48 10.64
C MET A 354 -16.27 -3.03 10.38
N THR A 355 -14.98 -2.75 10.41
CA THR A 355 -14.39 -1.47 9.98
C THR A 355 -13.69 -1.62 8.63
N LEU A 356 -13.51 -0.49 7.94
CA LEU A 356 -12.77 -0.46 6.67
C LEU A 356 -11.31 -0.91 6.84
N PRO A 357 -10.56 -0.49 7.88
CA PRO A 357 -9.22 -1.02 8.12
C PRO A 357 -9.18 -2.54 8.38
N GLU A 358 -10.19 -3.13 9.00
CA GLU A 358 -10.27 -4.60 9.16
C GLU A 358 -10.56 -5.31 7.84
N LEU A 359 -11.43 -4.75 7.00
CA LEU A 359 -11.68 -5.26 5.65
C LEU A 359 -10.41 -5.15 4.77
N ASP A 360 -9.67 -4.05 4.88
CA ASP A 360 -8.36 -3.87 4.25
C ASP A 360 -7.37 -4.97 4.68
N GLY A 361 -7.25 -5.16 6.00
CA GLY A 361 -6.42 -6.21 6.60
C GLY A 361 -6.79 -7.61 6.10
N TRP A 362 -8.09 -7.91 6.01
CA TRP A 362 -8.58 -9.17 5.45
C TRP A 362 -8.23 -9.31 3.96
N LEU A 363 -8.56 -8.34 3.11
CA LEU A 363 -8.27 -8.37 1.66
C LEU A 363 -6.77 -8.56 1.37
N TRP A 364 -5.92 -7.87 2.12
CA TRP A 364 -4.48 -7.96 1.97
C TRP A 364 -3.91 -9.31 2.43
N SER A 365 -4.45 -9.86 3.50
CA SER A 365 -3.99 -11.11 4.12
C SER A 365 -4.53 -12.34 3.39
N VAL A 366 -5.81 -12.35 3.01
CA VAL A 366 -6.44 -13.45 2.28
C VAL A 366 -5.78 -13.67 0.92
N ALA A 367 -5.31 -12.60 0.27
CA ALA A 367 -4.51 -12.66 -0.96
C ALA A 367 -3.21 -13.48 -0.81
N LYS A 368 -2.81 -13.84 0.41
CA LYS A 368 -1.59 -14.59 0.72
C LYS A 368 -1.85 -15.90 1.45
N ASP A 369 -3.07 -16.09 1.93
CA ASP A 369 -3.47 -17.18 2.82
C ASP A 369 -3.68 -18.50 2.07
N ARG A 370 -4.14 -18.43 0.80
CA ARG A 370 -4.33 -19.60 -0.07
C ARG A 370 -3.42 -19.55 -1.30
N THR A 371 -3.04 -20.72 -1.81
CA THR A 371 -2.18 -20.84 -3.01
C THR A 371 -2.86 -20.24 -4.25
N ASP A 372 -4.14 -20.53 -4.46
CA ASP A 372 -4.91 -19.99 -5.60
C ASP A 372 -5.08 -18.46 -5.52
N TYR A 373 -5.29 -17.90 -4.34
CA TYR A 373 -5.29 -16.45 -4.10
C TYR A 373 -3.90 -15.81 -4.34
N ARG A 374 -2.83 -16.50 -3.98
CA ARG A 374 -1.44 -16.06 -4.20
C ARG A 374 -1.09 -15.96 -5.67
N ASP A 375 -1.64 -16.87 -6.47
CA ASP A 375 -1.47 -16.96 -7.92
C ASP A 375 -2.35 -16.00 -8.73
N LEU A 376 -3.31 -15.32 -8.09
CA LEU A 376 -4.10 -14.30 -8.76
C LEU A 376 -3.20 -13.15 -9.26
N PRO A 377 -3.30 -12.78 -10.55
CA PRO A 377 -2.58 -11.63 -11.09
C PRO A 377 -3.00 -10.36 -10.36
N ARG A 378 -2.01 -9.56 -9.95
CA ARG A 378 -2.24 -8.23 -9.39
C ARG A 378 -1.67 -7.23 -10.35
N PHE A 379 -2.35 -6.13 -10.61
CA PHE A 379 -1.75 -5.15 -11.50
C PHE A 379 -0.47 -4.55 -10.91
N ALA A 380 0.36 -4.00 -11.79
CA ALA A 380 1.61 -3.35 -11.44
C ALA A 380 1.70 -2.00 -12.17
N GLU A 381 2.16 -0.98 -11.45
CA GLU A 381 2.54 0.32 -12.02
C GLU A 381 4.01 0.56 -11.62
N ARG A 382 4.86 0.84 -12.61
CA ARG A 382 6.27 1.21 -12.37
C ARG A 382 6.42 2.73 -12.34
N GLY A 383 7.55 3.22 -11.85
CA GLY A 383 7.80 4.66 -11.72
C GLY A 383 7.02 5.38 -10.62
N THR A 384 6.16 4.69 -9.86
CA THR A 384 5.34 5.27 -8.78
C THR A 384 5.94 5.03 -7.39
N VAL A 385 5.74 5.99 -6.47
CA VAL A 385 6.12 5.91 -5.05
C VAL A 385 4.93 5.77 -4.12
N TRP A 386 3.74 5.48 -4.67
CA TRP A 386 2.48 5.54 -3.91
C TRP A 386 2.11 4.22 -3.21
N TYR A 387 2.39 3.05 -3.81
CA TYR A 387 1.91 1.76 -3.27
C TYR A 387 2.69 0.49 -3.65
#